data_AF-A0A803PWD2-F1
#
_entry.id   AF-A0A803PWD2-F1
#
_cell.length_a   1.000
_cell.length_b   1.000
_cell.length_c   1.000
_cell.angle_alpha   90.00
_cell.angle_beta   90.00
_cell.angle_gamma   90.00
#
_symmetry.space_group_name_H-M   'P 1'
#
loop_
_entity.id
_entity.type
_entity.pdbx_description
1 polymer ?
#
loop_
_entity_poly.entity_id
_entity_poly.type
_entity_poly.pdbx_seq_one_letter_code
_entity_poly.pdbx_strand_id
1 'polypeptide(L)' 'MVVDGSAKLKINTEHLRNLSLRIGSFYQFIGELLIQPDNEAILQARVGRNVDGINLDLYCQSLQLLRQFQADHQ' A
#
# COMPACT_ATOMS: atom_id res chain seq x y z
N MET A 1 4.60 7.71 -6.78
CA MET A 1 4.55 7.97 -5.32
C MET A 1 3.10 7.82 -4.88
N VAL A 2 2.86 7.07 -3.82
CA VAL A 2 1.54 6.98 -3.17
C VAL A 2 1.56 7.93 -1.98
N VAL A 3 0.41 8.58 -1.72
CA VAL A 3 0.24 9.57 -0.66
C VAL A 3 -1.01 9.21 0.14
N ASP A 4 -0.90 9.23 1.46
CA ASP A 4 -2.01 9.08 2.40
C ASP A 4 -1.86 10.14 3.50
N GLY A 5 -2.70 11.18 3.45
CA GLY A 5 -2.54 12.38 4.27
C GLY A 5 -1.15 13.02 4.10
N SER A 6 -0.38 13.10 5.19
CA SER A 6 1.00 13.60 5.16
C SER A 6 2.04 12.52 4.83
N ALA A 7 1.66 11.23 4.86
CA ALA A 7 2.55 10.12 4.59
C ALA A 7 2.76 9.97 3.08
N LYS A 8 4.00 9.68 2.69
CA LYS A 8 4.38 9.48 1.28
C LYS A 8 5.30 8.27 1.17
N LEU A 9 5.07 7.44 0.15
CA LEU A 9 5.90 6.27 -0.13
C LEU A 9 6.24 6.17 -1.61
N LYS A 10 7.52 5.98 -1.92
CA LYS A 10 7.97 5.67 -3.29
C LYS A 10 7.66 4.20 -3.57
N ILE A 11 7.06 3.93 -4.73
CA ILE A 11 6.72 2.59 -5.17
C ILE A 11 7.49 2.35 -6.46
N ASN A 12 8.36 1.34 -6.47
CA ASN A 12 8.94 0.82 -7.71
C ASN A 12 7.91 -0.13 -8.33
N THR A 13 7.52 0.14 -9.58
CA THR A 13 6.50 -0.61 -10.32
C THR A 13 7.08 -1.38 -11.50
N GLU A 14 8.41 -1.52 -11.60
CA GLU A 14 9.08 -2.16 -12.76
C GLU A 14 8.61 -3.59 -13.02
N HIS A 15 8.19 -4.31 -11.99
CA HIS A 15 7.72 -5.69 -12.09
C HIS A 15 6.22 -5.82 -12.38
N LEU A 16 5.46 -4.71 -12.44
CA LEU A 16 4.02 -4.72 -12.70
C LEU A 16 3.75 -4.65 -14.19
N ARG A 17 3.36 -5.77 -14.81
CA ARG A 17 3.20 -5.85 -16.28
C ARG A 17 1.85 -5.34 -16.80
N ASN A 18 0.78 -5.40 -16.02
CA ASN A 18 -0.59 -5.17 -16.49
C ASN A 18 -1.38 -4.16 -15.63
N LEU A 19 -0.73 -3.10 -15.14
CA LEU A 19 -1.38 -2.09 -14.30
C LEU A 19 -1.32 -0.69 -14.95
N SER A 20 -2.48 -0.20 -15.39
CA SER A 20 -2.62 1.20 -15.81
C SER A 20 -2.80 2.10 -14.59
N LEU A 21 -1.76 2.87 -14.27
CA LEU A 21 -1.79 3.83 -13.16
C LEU A 21 -2.46 5.13 -13.62
N ARG A 22 -3.45 5.60 -12.85
CA ARG A 22 -4.14 6.87 -13.06
C ARG A 22 -3.94 7.75 -11.83
N ILE A 23 -3.62 9.01 -12.08
CA ILE A 23 -3.49 10.01 -11.01
C ILE A 23 -4.87 10.23 -10.39
N GLY A 24 -4.92 10.28 -9.06
CA GLY A 24 -6.16 10.47 -8.30
C GLY A 24 -6.95 9.18 -8.01
N SER A 25 -6.53 8.04 -8.57
CA SER A 25 -7.10 6.73 -8.24
C SER A 25 -6.42 6.10 -7.02
N PHE A 26 -7.15 5.23 -6.33
CA PHE A 26 -6.64 4.44 -5.21
C PHE A 26 -6.04 3.12 -5.70
N TYR A 27 -4.90 2.75 -5.11
CA TYR A 27 -4.20 1.53 -5.43
C TYR A 27 -3.77 0.80 -4.17
N GLN A 28 -3.86 -0.53 -4.21
CA GLN A 28 -3.20 -1.40 -3.25
C GLN A 28 -1.96 -2.00 -3.90
N PHE A 29 -0.83 -1.92 -3.21
CA PHE A 29 0.42 -2.56 -3.62
C PHE A 29 0.86 -3.56 -2.55
N ILE A 30 1.43 -4.68 -3.00
CA ILE A 30 2.08 -5.67 -2.14
C ILE A 30 3.47 -5.94 -2.70
N GLY A 31 4.46 -5.96 -1.82
CA GLY A 31 5.86 -6.16 -2.17
C GLY A 31 6.79 -5.95 -1.00
N GLU A 32 8.08 -5.93 -1.28
CA GLU A 32 9.14 -5.84 -0.29
C GLU A 32 9.58 -4.38 -0.08
N LEU A 33 9.81 -3.98 1.18
CA LEU A 33 10.30 -2.64 1.49
C LEU A 33 11.83 -2.62 1.40
N LEU A 34 12.38 -1.81 0.49
CA LEU A 34 13.81 -1.53 0.40
C LEU A 34 14.10 -0.19 1.06
N ILE A 35 14.94 -0.19 2.09
CA ILE A 35 15.45 1.03 2.73
C ILE A 35 16.83 1.32 2.16
N GLN A 36 16.99 2.46 1.51
CA GLN A 36 18.24 2.89 0.91
C GLN A 36 19.21 3.47 1.95
N PRO A 37 20.52 3.57 1.65
CA PRO A 37 21.52 4.13 2.57
C PRO A 37 21.26 5.58 3.01
N ASP A 38 20.50 6.34 2.22
CA ASP A 38 20.04 7.70 2.54
C ASP A 38 18.75 7.72 3.38
N ASN A 39 18.34 6.55 3.89
CA ASN A 39 17.13 6.31 4.66
C ASN A 39 15.83 6.55 3.86
N GLU A 40 15.89 6.59 2.53
CA GLU A 40 14.69 6.59 1.70
C GLU A 40 14.09 5.18 1.60
N ALA A 41 12.79 5.07 1.88
CA ALA A 41 12.05 3.82 1.75
C ALA A 41 11.36 3.73 0.39
N ILE A 42 11.61 2.63 -0.33
CA ILE A 42 10.99 2.30 -1.62
C ILE A 42 10.35 0.92 -1.54
N LEU A 43 9.05 0.83 -1.81
CA LEU A 43 8.36 -0.45 -1.95
C LEU A 43 8.64 -1.05 -3.34
N GLN A 44 9.22 -2.24 -3.39
CA GLN A 44 9.40 -3.03 -4.61
C GLN A 44 8.11 -3.79 -4.91
N ALA A 45 7.20 -3.20 -5.71
CA ALA A 45 5.88 -3.78 -5.90
C ALA A 45 5.94 -5.07 -6.75
N ARG A 46 5.38 -6.15 -6.20
CA ARG A 46 5.18 -7.44 -6.87
C ARG A 46 3.75 -7.59 -7.37
N VAL A 47 2.81 -6.98 -6.66
CA VAL A 47 1.39 -6.92 -7.03
C VAL A 47 0.92 -5.47 -6.88
N GLY A 48 0.07 -5.04 -7.81
CA GLY A 48 -0.63 -3.76 -7.73
C GLY A 48 -2.03 -3.87 -8.30
N ARG A 49 -3.01 -3.30 -7.62
CA ARG A 49 -4.43 -3.34 -8.01
C ARG A 49 -5.06 -1.96 -7.84
N ASN A 50 -5.82 -1.52 -8.85
CA ASN A 50 -6.74 -0.39 -8.69
C ASN A 50 -7.90 -0.80 -7.78
N VAL A 51 -8.16 0.02 -6.76
CA VAL A 51 -9.21 -0.21 -5.75
C VAL A 51 -10.20 0.96 -5.73
N ASP A 52 -10.39 1.63 -6.86
CA ASP A 52 -11.41 2.68 -6.97
C ASP A 52 -12.79 2.09 -6.60
N GLY A 53 -13.54 2.82 -5.77
CA GLY A 53 -14.83 2.37 -5.23
C GLY A 53 -14.73 1.57 -3.93
N ILE A 54 -13.53 1.29 -3.40
CA ILE A 54 -13.39 0.76 -2.04
C ILE A 54 -13.85 1.81 -1.01
N ASN A 55 -14.57 1.38 0.02
CA ASN A 55 -14.83 2.22 1.18
C ASN A 55 -13.60 2.16 2.11
N LEU A 56 -12.81 3.24 2.12
CA LEU A 56 -11.56 3.32 2.89
C LEU A 56 -11.81 3.29 4.40
N ASP A 57 -12.90 3.89 4.89
CA ASP A 57 -13.21 3.91 6.33
C ASP A 57 -13.47 2.48 6.84
N LEU A 58 -14.29 1.72 6.10
CA LEU A 58 -14.57 0.31 6.43
C LEU A 58 -13.32 -0.56 6.29
N TYR A 59 -12.50 -0.33 5.27
CA TYR A 59 -11.22 -1.02 5.12
C TYR A 59 -10.32 -0.82 6.34
N CYS A 60 -10.12 0.44 6.76
CA CYS A 60 -9.33 0.77 7.95
C CYS A 60 -9.90 0.15 9.23
N GLN A 61 -11.22 0.19 9.43
CA GLN A 61 -11.87 -0.45 10.59
C GLN A 61 -11.66 -1.96 10.61
N SER A 62 -11.80 -2.62 9.46
CA SER A 62 -11.56 -4.08 9.36
C SER A 62 -10.12 -4.47 9.71
N LEU A 63 -9.14 -3.66 9.30
CA LEU A 63 -7.73 -3.88 9.64
C LEU A 63 -7.46 -3.70 11.13
N GLN A 64 -8.14 -2.75 11.78
CA GLN A 64 -8.04 -2.56 13.23
C GLN A 64 -8.58 -3.77 13.99
N LEU A 65 -9.76 -4.26 13.62
CA LEU A 65 -10.35 -5.47 14.22
C LEU A 65 -9.45 -6.70 14.05
N LEU A 66 -8.86 -6.88 12.86
CA LEU A 66 -7.93 -7.97 12.60
C LEU A 66 -6.69 -7.90 13.51
N ARG A 67 -6.08 -6.71 13.65
CA ARG A 67 -4.91 -6.53 14.53
C ARG A 67 -5.25 -6.78 16.00
N GLN A 68 -6.42 -6.33 16.45
CA GLN A 68 -6.89 -6.57 17.82
C GLN A 68 -7.04 -8.07 18.07
N PHE A 69 -7.74 -8.77 17.17
CA PHE A 69 -7.91 -10.21 17.27
C PHE A 69 -6.56 -10.95 17.31
N GLN A 70 -5.61 -10.58 16.45
CA GLN A 70 -4.27 -11.18 16.43
C GLN A 70 -3.51 -10.93 17.74
N ALA A 71 -3.55 -9.71 18.28
CA ALA A 71 -2.86 -9.36 19.53
C ALA A 71 -3.44 -10.11 20.74
N ASP A 72 -4.76 -10.34 20.77
CA ASP A 72 -5.44 -11.04 21.86
C ASP A 72 -5.21 -12.56 21.85
N HIS A 73 -4.78 -13.12 20.70
CA HIS A 73 -4.58 -14.56 20.49
C HIS A 73 -3.12 -14.94 20.20
N GLN A 74 -2.16 -14.09 20.59
CA GLN A 74 -0.71 -14.39 20.55
C GLN A 74 -0.21 -15.09 21.82
#